data_AF-A0A521YBK2-F1
#
_entry.id   AF-A0A521YBK2-F1
#
_cell.length_a   1.000
_cell.length_b   1.000
_cell.length_c   1.000
_cell.angle_alpha   90.00
_cell.angle_beta   90.00
_cell.angle_gamma   90.00
#
_symmetry.space_group_name_H-M   'P 1'
#
loop_
_entity.id
_entity.type
_entity.pdbx_description
1 polymer ?
#
loop_
_entity_poly.entity_id
_entity_poly.type
_entity_poly.pdbx_seq_one_letter_code
_entity_poly.pdbx_strand_id
1 'polypeptide(L)'
;MRAVQWTRLAAATALAASAVTTHAAPAWYSFSTTGAATGHADIAALLGSAPVLFGVFTYDPATAFTGGSGALGYEPGYAVYFGATSELGGLLGFQHFSDAIGSASVANPLPGTAADVLTLTFDPTPKAGANTTPADQPRGIAGDDVTIGDWRLDNVRLYWTGPADWLGSYALPAQLPTFKGRLALDFVRIDDPANAAGVPYYSQTVFFDAYAQLAPAVPEPSSAALAVLGLVAAGAAARRARHA
;
A
#
# COMPACT_ATOMS: atom_id res chain seq x y z
N MET A 1 35.08 -19.84 -39.41
CA MET A 1 35.28 -19.56 -37.96
C MET A 1 34.53 -18.33 -37.40
N ARG A 2 33.65 -17.64 -38.16
CA ARG A 2 32.92 -16.45 -37.66
C ARG A 2 31.56 -16.72 -37.01
N ALA A 3 30.93 -17.88 -37.24
CA ALA A 3 29.57 -18.17 -36.74
C ALA A 3 29.50 -18.55 -35.25
N VAL A 4 30.62 -19.00 -34.66
CA VAL A 4 30.69 -19.47 -33.26
C VAL A 4 30.78 -18.31 -32.25
N GLN A 5 31.13 -17.11 -32.71
CA GLN A 5 31.27 -15.93 -31.85
C GLN A 5 29.93 -15.25 -31.56
N TRP A 6 28.94 -15.34 -32.46
CA TRP A 6 27.64 -14.70 -32.29
C TRP A 6 26.72 -15.42 -31.30
N THR A 7 26.78 -16.77 -31.25
CA THR A 7 26.02 -17.58 -30.28
C THR A 7 26.50 -17.38 -28.84
N ARG A 8 27.78 -17.10 -28.64
CA ARG A 8 28.33 -16.78 -27.31
C ARG A 8 27.93 -15.38 -26.83
N LEU A 9 27.80 -14.42 -27.76
CA LEU A 9 27.38 -13.06 -27.42
C LEU A 9 25.91 -13.03 -26.99
N ALA A 10 25.03 -13.80 -27.65
CA ALA A 10 23.61 -13.91 -27.30
C ALA A 10 23.38 -14.63 -25.96
N ALA A 11 24.18 -15.65 -25.65
CA ALA A 11 24.13 -16.33 -24.35
C ALA A 11 24.65 -15.43 -23.19
N ALA A 12 25.65 -14.58 -23.47
CA ALA A 12 26.17 -13.63 -22.48
C ALA A 12 25.21 -12.46 -22.21
N THR A 13 24.43 -12.01 -23.20
CA THR A 13 23.37 -11.01 -23.00
C THR A 13 22.17 -11.57 -22.23
N ALA A 14 21.85 -12.86 -22.43
CA ALA A 14 20.81 -13.55 -21.65
C ALA A 14 21.20 -13.76 -20.17
N LEU A 15 22.48 -14.02 -19.87
CA LEU A 15 22.97 -14.12 -18.47
C LEU A 15 23.19 -12.75 -17.80
N ALA A 16 23.49 -11.69 -18.55
CA ALA A 16 23.62 -10.35 -17.98
C ALA A 16 22.26 -9.75 -17.56
N ALA A 17 21.16 -10.21 -18.15
CA ALA A 17 19.80 -9.81 -17.77
C ALA A 17 19.33 -10.41 -16.42
N SER A 18 20.06 -11.35 -15.83
CA SER A 18 19.73 -11.95 -14.53
C SER A 18 20.35 -11.26 -13.31
N ALA A 19 21.13 -10.19 -13.50
CA ALA A 19 21.65 -9.36 -12.41
C ALA A 19 20.78 -8.11 -12.18
N VAL A 20 19.46 -8.29 -12.23
CA VAL A 20 18.53 -7.29 -11.68
C VAL A 20 18.56 -7.50 -10.18
N THR A 21 18.88 -6.45 -9.41
CA THR A 21 18.52 -6.41 -7.99
C THR A 21 17.02 -6.61 -7.93
N THR A 22 16.59 -7.83 -7.60
CA THR A 22 15.17 -8.22 -7.55
C THR A 22 14.53 -7.47 -6.40
N HIS A 23 14.12 -6.23 -6.65
CA HIS A 23 13.08 -5.63 -5.83
C HIS A 23 11.83 -6.47 -6.09
N ALA A 24 11.15 -6.84 -5.00
CA ALA A 24 9.86 -7.50 -5.14
C ALA A 24 8.97 -6.60 -6.00
N ALA A 25 8.36 -7.17 -7.04
CA ALA A 25 7.42 -6.43 -7.87
C ALA A 25 6.25 -5.94 -6.99
N PRO A 26 5.51 -4.91 -7.44
CA PRO A 26 4.26 -4.53 -6.79
C PRO A 26 3.39 -5.75 -6.52
N ALA A 27 2.93 -5.87 -5.28
CA ALA A 27 2.27 -7.05 -4.77
C ALA A 27 0.85 -6.70 -4.30
N TRP A 28 -0.09 -7.57 -4.63
CA TRP A 28 -1.48 -7.42 -4.22
C TRP A 28 -1.65 -7.96 -2.81
N TYR A 29 -2.30 -7.18 -1.96
CA TYR A 29 -2.66 -7.54 -0.60
C TYR A 29 -4.16 -7.45 -0.43
N SER A 30 -4.70 -8.37 0.36
CA SER A 30 -6.03 -8.24 0.94
C SER A 30 -5.89 -7.94 2.43
N PHE A 31 -6.79 -7.12 2.97
CA PHE A 31 -6.94 -6.97 4.40
C PHE A 31 -8.35 -7.34 4.84
N SER A 32 -8.46 -7.82 6.08
CA SER A 32 -9.73 -8.07 6.75
C SER A 32 -9.62 -7.68 8.21
N THR A 33 -10.70 -7.12 8.75
CA THR A 33 -10.80 -6.78 10.17
C THR A 33 -11.29 -7.95 11.02
N THR A 34 -10.97 -7.89 12.30
CA THR A 34 -11.48 -8.80 13.34
C THR A 34 -11.84 -8.02 14.59
N GLY A 35 -12.81 -8.53 15.35
CA GLY A 35 -13.26 -7.90 16.59
C GLY A 35 -14.20 -6.71 16.37
N ALA A 36 -14.47 -5.98 17.46
CA ALA A 36 -15.35 -4.82 17.45
C ALA A 36 -14.58 -3.53 17.06
N ALA A 37 -15.31 -2.56 16.51
CA ALA A 37 -14.82 -1.20 16.33
C ALA A 37 -14.46 -0.57 17.69
N THR A 38 -13.36 0.17 17.73
CA THR A 38 -12.94 0.98 18.90
C THR A 38 -12.60 2.40 18.47
N GLY A 39 -12.37 3.33 19.39
CA GLY A 39 -12.10 4.74 19.07
C GLY A 39 -13.34 5.60 19.29
N HIS A 40 -13.74 6.38 18.28
CA HIS A 40 -14.89 7.28 18.41
C HIS A 40 -16.20 6.50 18.67
N ALA A 41 -16.78 6.71 19.85
CA ALA A 41 -17.85 5.85 20.39
C ALA A 41 -19.14 5.87 19.55
N ASP A 42 -19.55 7.04 19.05
CA ASP A 42 -20.80 7.18 18.30
C ASP A 42 -20.73 6.49 16.94
N ILE A 43 -19.62 6.67 16.20
CA ILE A 43 -19.36 6.00 14.92
C ILE A 43 -19.23 4.49 15.14
N ALA A 44 -18.47 4.07 16.17
CA ALA A 44 -18.32 2.66 16.52
C ALA A 44 -19.67 2.00 16.87
N ALA A 45 -20.56 2.70 17.56
CA ALA A 45 -21.89 2.21 17.89
C ALA A 45 -22.77 2.03 16.62
N LEU A 46 -22.69 2.96 15.66
CA LEU A 46 -23.42 2.88 14.39
C LEU A 46 -22.96 1.72 13.49
N LEU A 47 -21.69 1.33 13.60
CA LEU A 47 -21.11 0.18 12.91
C LEU A 47 -21.60 -1.18 13.46
N GLY A 48 -22.15 -1.20 14.66
CA GLY A 48 -22.62 -2.41 15.33
C GLY A 48 -21.51 -3.21 16.02
N SER A 49 -21.85 -4.42 16.49
CA SER A 49 -20.99 -5.21 17.39
C SER A 49 -19.87 -6.00 16.71
N ALA A 50 -19.99 -6.27 15.41
CA ALA A 50 -18.99 -7.00 14.62
C ALA A 50 -19.02 -6.55 13.14
N PRO A 51 -18.77 -5.27 12.85
CA PRO A 51 -18.64 -4.79 11.47
C PRO A 51 -17.53 -5.56 10.76
N VAL A 52 -17.88 -6.18 9.63
CA VAL A 52 -16.90 -6.82 8.76
C VAL A 52 -16.43 -5.79 7.76
N LEU A 53 -15.12 -5.59 7.73
CA LEU A 53 -14.45 -4.73 6.78
C LEU A 53 -13.34 -5.52 6.11
N PHE A 54 -13.37 -5.53 4.79
CA PHE A 54 -12.36 -6.17 3.97
C PHE A 54 -12.04 -5.30 2.76
N GLY A 55 -10.86 -5.48 2.23
CA GLY A 55 -10.44 -4.78 1.03
C GLY A 55 -9.17 -5.33 0.45
N VAL A 56 -8.76 -4.74 -0.65
CA VAL A 56 -7.55 -5.04 -1.41
C VAL A 56 -6.80 -3.77 -1.71
N PHE A 57 -5.48 -3.88 -1.87
CA PHE A 57 -4.63 -2.80 -2.34
C PHE A 57 -3.35 -3.39 -2.92
N THR A 58 -2.66 -2.60 -3.74
CA THR A 58 -1.33 -2.90 -4.25
C THR A 58 -0.28 -2.23 -3.38
N TYR A 59 0.82 -2.92 -3.08
CA TYR A 59 1.97 -2.42 -2.33
C TYR A 59 3.24 -2.55 -3.16
N ASP A 60 3.96 -1.45 -3.36
CA ASP A 60 5.23 -1.42 -4.09
C ASP A 60 6.42 -1.12 -3.17
N PRO A 61 7.20 -2.14 -2.77
CA PRO A 61 8.38 -1.95 -1.93
C PRO A 61 9.56 -1.32 -2.69
N ALA A 62 9.50 -1.22 -4.03
CA ALA A 62 10.51 -0.56 -4.85
C ALA A 62 10.31 0.97 -4.94
N THR A 63 9.25 1.50 -4.32
CA THR A 63 8.94 2.93 -4.34
C THR A 63 10.11 3.77 -3.82
N ALA A 64 10.47 4.80 -4.58
CA ALA A 64 11.57 5.67 -4.23
C ALA A 64 11.26 6.48 -2.96
N PHE A 65 12.28 6.67 -2.14
CA PHE A 65 12.19 7.52 -0.95
C PHE A 65 11.79 8.96 -1.35
N THR A 66 10.71 9.46 -0.76
CA THR A 66 10.27 10.84 -1.01
C THR A 66 11.02 11.82 -0.10
N GLY A 67 11.04 11.55 1.20
CA GLY A 67 11.60 12.48 2.18
C GLY A 67 11.28 12.10 3.61
N GLY A 68 11.97 12.75 4.55
CA GLY A 68 11.64 12.64 5.96
C GLY A 68 10.35 13.40 6.27
N SER A 69 9.49 12.84 7.11
CA SER A 69 8.18 13.41 7.45
C SER A 69 8.24 14.86 7.92
N GLY A 70 9.24 15.23 8.73
CA GLY A 70 9.47 16.61 9.18
C GLY A 70 9.78 17.59 8.05
N ALA A 71 10.54 17.17 7.03
CA ALA A 71 10.84 18.00 5.86
C ALA A 71 9.61 18.18 4.95
N LEU A 72 8.66 17.25 5.03
CA LEU A 72 7.39 17.28 4.30
C LEU A 72 6.28 18.02 5.08
N GLY A 73 6.57 18.54 6.28
CA GLY A 73 5.63 19.28 7.12
C GLY A 73 4.73 18.41 8.01
N TYR A 74 5.03 17.12 8.14
CA TYR A 74 4.38 16.21 9.09
C TYR A 74 5.20 16.08 10.39
N GLU A 75 4.65 15.38 11.38
CA GLU A 75 5.40 15.07 12.60
C GLU A 75 6.71 14.33 12.26
N PRO A 76 7.87 14.78 12.76
CA PRO A 76 9.17 14.21 12.42
C PRO A 76 9.33 12.78 12.96
N GLY A 77 10.15 11.98 12.29
CA GLY A 77 10.53 10.64 12.75
C GLY A 77 10.25 9.50 11.77
N TYR A 78 9.69 9.79 10.60
CA TYR A 78 9.35 8.78 9.59
C TYR A 78 10.05 9.04 8.25
N ALA A 79 10.41 7.98 7.56
CA ALA A 79 10.71 8.01 6.14
C ALA A 79 9.41 7.81 5.34
N VAL A 80 9.14 8.69 4.38
CA VAL A 80 7.88 8.71 3.62
C VAL A 80 8.13 8.32 2.16
N TYR A 81 7.21 7.53 1.62
CA TYR A 81 7.21 6.96 0.27
C TYR A 81 5.83 7.17 -0.38
N PHE A 82 5.63 8.27 -1.12
CA PHE A 82 4.40 8.49 -1.88
C PHE A 82 4.32 7.55 -3.09
N GLY A 83 3.15 6.99 -3.34
CA GLY A 83 2.92 5.99 -4.38
C GLY A 83 3.25 4.55 -3.97
N ALA A 84 3.66 4.33 -2.72
CA ALA A 84 3.99 2.99 -2.23
C ALA A 84 2.77 2.07 -2.08
N THR A 85 1.57 2.65 -2.07
CA THR A 85 0.33 1.91 -2.17
C THR A 85 -0.55 2.49 -3.26
N SER A 86 -1.37 1.65 -3.88
CA SER A 86 -2.32 2.04 -4.92
C SER A 86 -3.52 1.11 -4.97
N GLU A 87 -4.54 1.50 -5.73
CA GLU A 87 -5.70 0.65 -6.06
C GLU A 87 -6.39 0.08 -4.81
N LEU A 88 -6.52 0.89 -3.76
CA LEU A 88 -7.33 0.52 -2.61
C LEU A 88 -8.77 0.33 -3.09
N GLY A 89 -9.37 -0.80 -2.70
CA GLY A 89 -10.80 -1.03 -2.79
C GLY A 89 -11.25 -1.80 -1.56
N GLY A 90 -12.36 -1.42 -0.94
CA GLY A 90 -12.85 -2.12 0.24
C GLY A 90 -14.33 -1.90 0.50
N LEU A 91 -14.86 -2.68 1.44
CA LEU A 91 -16.26 -2.67 1.82
C LEU A 91 -16.40 -2.50 3.33
N LEU A 92 -17.08 -1.44 3.74
CA LEU A 92 -17.54 -1.23 5.12
C LEU A 92 -19.04 -1.51 5.17
N GLY A 93 -19.41 -2.72 5.62
CA GLY A 93 -20.77 -3.21 5.46
C GLY A 93 -21.10 -3.41 3.97
N PHE A 94 -22.03 -2.61 3.43
CA PHE A 94 -22.42 -2.65 2.01
C PHE A 94 -21.92 -1.43 1.20
N GLN A 95 -21.15 -0.55 1.83
CA GLN A 95 -20.62 0.65 1.18
C GLN A 95 -19.19 0.41 0.72
N HIS A 96 -18.92 0.75 -0.53
CA HIS A 96 -17.61 0.59 -1.15
C HIS A 96 -16.80 1.87 -1.00
N PHE A 97 -15.52 1.77 -0.69
CA PHE A 97 -14.56 2.86 -0.82
C PHE A 97 -13.41 2.43 -1.71
N SER A 98 -12.83 3.39 -2.41
CA SER A 98 -11.61 3.18 -3.17
C SER A 98 -10.67 4.37 -3.09
N ASP A 99 -9.39 4.10 -3.31
CA ASP A 99 -8.36 5.11 -3.47
C ASP A 99 -7.38 4.68 -4.56
N ALA A 100 -6.98 5.61 -5.42
CA ALA A 100 -6.04 5.33 -6.50
C ALA A 100 -4.59 5.26 -6.02
N ILE A 101 -4.19 6.11 -5.07
CA ILE A 101 -2.79 6.29 -4.69
C ILE A 101 -2.66 6.66 -3.21
N GLY A 102 -1.82 5.92 -2.50
CA GLY A 102 -1.48 6.21 -1.13
C GLY A 102 0.02 6.38 -0.92
N SER A 103 0.41 6.30 0.35
CA SER A 103 1.77 6.44 0.80
C SER A 103 2.09 5.40 1.86
N ALA A 104 3.37 5.12 2.02
CA ALA A 104 3.90 4.36 3.14
C ALA A 104 4.83 5.25 3.97
N SER A 105 4.79 5.08 5.28
CA SER A 105 5.68 5.74 6.24
C SER A 105 6.32 4.71 7.15
N VAL A 106 7.63 4.80 7.32
CA VAL A 106 8.43 3.85 8.10
C VAL A 106 9.17 4.61 9.19
N ALA A 107 9.01 4.19 10.44
CA ALA A 107 9.87 4.59 11.54
C ALA A 107 10.59 3.36 12.08
N ASN A 108 11.91 3.44 12.11
CA ASN A 108 12.78 2.48 12.77
C ASN A 108 13.62 3.22 13.82
N PRO A 109 13.04 3.50 15.00
CA PRO A 109 13.79 4.08 16.10
C PRO A 109 14.94 3.16 16.52
N LEU A 110 16.04 3.74 17.03
CA LEU A 110 17.17 2.93 17.53
C LEU A 110 16.69 1.88 18.56
N PRO A 111 17.32 0.69 18.61
CA PRO A 111 16.96 -0.36 19.55
C PRO A 111 16.77 0.17 20.98
N GLY A 112 15.60 -0.05 21.56
CA GLY A 112 15.25 0.35 22.93
C GLY A 112 14.72 1.78 23.12
N THR A 113 14.41 2.53 22.05
CA THR A 113 13.91 3.92 22.17
C THR A 113 12.41 4.08 21.89
N ALA A 114 11.90 3.46 20.82
CA ALA A 114 10.47 3.39 20.51
C ALA A 114 10.17 2.11 19.72
N ALA A 115 8.90 1.80 19.47
CA ALA A 115 8.52 0.67 18.63
C ALA A 115 8.65 1.03 17.15
N ASP A 116 9.09 0.06 16.36
CA ASP A 116 9.06 0.13 14.91
C ASP A 116 7.63 0.30 14.38
N VAL A 117 7.48 1.23 13.45
CA VAL A 117 6.18 1.58 12.85
C VAL A 117 6.27 1.49 11.33
N LEU A 118 5.31 0.78 10.75
CA LEU A 118 4.98 0.89 9.34
C LEU A 118 3.53 1.36 9.24
N THR A 119 3.27 2.42 8.49
CA THR A 119 1.94 2.93 8.23
C THR A 119 1.73 3.05 6.73
N LEU A 120 0.64 2.48 6.24
CA LEU A 120 0.09 2.73 4.91
C LEU A 120 -1.07 3.71 5.08
N THR A 121 -1.06 4.77 4.29
CA THR A 121 -2.03 5.86 4.35
C THR A 121 -2.53 6.11 2.95
N PHE A 122 -3.84 5.95 2.72
CA PHE A 122 -4.39 6.03 1.36
C PHE A 122 -4.75 7.45 0.96
N ASP A 123 -5.28 8.26 1.87
CA ASP A 123 -5.50 9.69 1.65
C ASP A 123 -4.59 10.53 2.57
N PRO A 124 -4.17 11.75 2.17
CA PRO A 124 -3.31 12.60 3.01
C PRO A 124 -3.91 12.85 4.39
N THR A 125 -3.08 12.85 5.43
CA THR A 125 -3.48 13.32 6.77
C THR A 125 -3.14 14.80 6.95
N PRO A 126 -3.72 15.49 7.96
CA PRO A 126 -3.28 16.83 8.32
C PRO A 126 -1.77 16.92 8.57
N LYS A 127 -1.17 18.04 8.15
CA LYS A 127 0.22 18.40 8.46
C LYS A 127 0.36 18.70 9.95
N ALA A 128 1.60 18.69 10.46
CA ALA A 128 1.87 18.99 11.87
C ALA A 128 1.28 20.35 12.26
N GLY A 129 0.54 20.38 13.37
CA GLY A 129 -0.15 21.60 13.85
C GLY A 129 -1.37 22.04 13.04
N ALA A 130 -1.80 21.28 12.03
CA ALA A 130 -3.03 21.53 11.27
C ALA A 130 -4.15 20.54 11.67
N ASN A 131 -5.40 20.97 11.49
CA ASN A 131 -6.60 20.14 11.70
C ASN A 131 -7.33 19.80 10.41
N THR A 132 -6.85 20.29 9.28
CA THR A 132 -7.45 20.10 7.97
C THR A 132 -6.49 19.31 7.07
N THR A 133 -7.06 18.46 6.24
CA THR A 133 -6.31 17.71 5.24
C THR A 133 -5.68 18.68 4.22
N PRO A 134 -4.40 18.50 3.82
CA PRO A 134 -3.74 19.42 2.91
C PRO A 134 -4.39 19.42 1.52
N ALA A 135 -4.74 20.59 1.00
CA ALA A 135 -5.36 20.75 -0.31
C ALA A 135 -4.37 20.57 -1.49
N ASP A 136 -3.07 20.54 -1.19
CA ASP A 136 -1.98 20.41 -2.17
C ASP A 136 -1.70 18.95 -2.58
N GLN A 137 -2.43 17.98 -2.05
CA GLN A 137 -2.28 16.58 -2.38
C GLN A 137 -3.56 16.03 -3.01
N PRO A 138 -3.46 15.25 -4.11
CA PRO A 138 -4.62 14.64 -4.73
C PRO A 138 -5.29 13.71 -3.73
N ARG A 139 -6.60 13.91 -3.54
CA ARG A 139 -7.43 13.02 -2.75
C ARG A 139 -7.90 11.84 -3.57
N GLY A 140 -7.82 10.64 -3.01
CA GLY A 140 -8.22 9.41 -3.69
C GLY A 140 -9.54 8.83 -3.18
N ILE A 141 -9.85 8.97 -1.88
CA ILE A 141 -11.17 8.58 -1.35
C ILE A 141 -12.17 9.68 -1.69
N ALA A 142 -13.06 9.40 -2.64
CA ALA A 142 -14.10 10.33 -3.04
C ALA A 142 -15.13 10.50 -1.92
N GLY A 143 -15.37 11.76 -1.56
CA GLY A 143 -16.13 12.18 -0.39
C GLY A 143 -17.64 11.93 -0.40
N ASP A 144 -18.13 10.90 -1.07
CA ASP A 144 -19.53 10.45 -1.02
C ASP A 144 -19.65 8.91 -0.85
N ASP A 145 -18.54 8.17 -0.85
CA ASP A 145 -18.54 6.72 -1.04
C ASP A 145 -18.90 5.91 0.21
N VAL A 146 -18.62 6.45 1.42
CA VAL A 146 -18.95 5.78 2.68
C VAL A 146 -19.44 6.79 3.72
N THR A 147 -20.71 6.68 4.09
CA THR A 147 -21.36 7.50 5.12
C THR A 147 -21.97 6.64 6.23
N ILE A 148 -21.86 7.07 7.48
CA ILE A 148 -22.42 6.38 8.64
C ILE A 148 -23.03 7.43 9.57
N GLY A 149 -24.36 7.51 9.61
CA GLY A 149 -25.04 8.61 10.30
C GLY A 149 -24.63 9.96 9.71
N ASP A 150 -24.15 10.87 10.55
CA ASP A 150 -23.69 12.21 10.15
C ASP A 150 -22.20 12.27 9.77
N TRP A 151 -21.58 11.10 9.59
CA TRP A 151 -20.14 10.95 9.37
C TRP A 151 -19.84 10.44 7.97
N ARG A 152 -18.72 10.90 7.43
CA ARG A 152 -18.18 10.49 6.14
C ARG A 152 -16.75 10.00 6.29
N LEU A 153 -16.40 8.90 5.64
CA LEU A 153 -15.01 8.42 5.55
C LEU A 153 -14.15 9.43 4.79
N ASP A 154 -13.05 9.87 5.40
CA ASP A 154 -12.11 10.82 4.83
C ASP A 154 -10.75 10.18 4.53
N ASN A 155 -10.33 9.18 5.31
CA ASN A 155 -9.07 8.47 5.10
C ASN A 155 -9.13 7.02 5.62
N VAL A 156 -8.31 6.17 5.02
CA VAL A 156 -8.02 4.81 5.48
C VAL A 156 -6.53 4.70 5.75
N ARG A 157 -6.18 4.17 6.93
CA ARG A 157 -4.80 3.90 7.31
C ARG A 157 -4.66 2.48 7.84
N LEU A 158 -3.62 1.78 7.42
CA LEU A 158 -3.26 0.47 7.94
C LEU A 158 -1.86 0.54 8.53
N TYR A 159 -1.71 0.24 9.80
CA TYR A 159 -0.42 0.40 10.48
C TYR A 159 -0.08 -0.76 11.41
N TRP A 160 1.23 -0.96 11.57
CA TRP A 160 1.80 -1.98 12.45
C TRP A 160 2.72 -1.32 13.45
N THR A 161 2.50 -1.67 14.71
CA THR A 161 3.44 -1.44 15.81
C THR A 161 3.79 -2.82 16.35
N GLY A 162 4.89 -3.37 15.88
CA GLY A 162 5.25 -4.77 16.10
C GLY A 162 6.06 -5.03 17.37
N PRO A 163 6.61 -6.27 17.50
CA PRO A 163 7.65 -6.59 18.48
C PRO A 163 8.85 -5.63 18.33
N ALA A 164 9.68 -5.44 19.34
CA ALA A 164 10.85 -4.55 19.18
C ALA A 164 11.73 -4.96 17.97
N ASP A 165 12.20 -3.95 17.22
CA ASP A 165 13.22 -4.06 16.17
C ASP A 165 12.87 -5.03 15.00
N TRP A 166 11.58 -5.10 14.62
CA TRP A 166 11.12 -5.91 13.48
C TRP A 166 11.43 -5.29 12.10
N LEU A 167 11.69 -3.98 12.04
CA LEU A 167 12.20 -3.26 10.88
C LEU A 167 13.73 -3.19 10.97
N GLY A 168 14.42 -3.62 9.93
CA GLY A 168 15.89 -3.55 9.87
C GLY A 168 16.45 -2.19 9.44
N SER A 169 15.61 -1.30 8.89
CA SER A 169 15.99 0.07 8.48
C SER A 169 14.75 0.95 8.30
N TYR A 170 14.93 2.19 7.84
CA TYR A 170 13.85 3.07 7.39
C TYR A 170 13.33 2.74 5.98
N ALA A 171 13.90 1.73 5.30
CA ALA A 171 13.43 1.29 3.99
C ALA A 171 12.10 0.54 4.07
N LEU A 172 11.34 0.57 2.98
CA LEU A 172 10.15 -0.25 2.82
C LEU A 172 10.52 -1.74 2.92
N PRO A 173 9.83 -2.54 3.75
CA PRO A 173 10.05 -3.97 3.78
C PRO A 173 9.61 -4.60 2.44
N ALA A 174 10.33 -5.62 1.98
CA ALA A 174 10.00 -6.30 0.71
C ALA A 174 8.61 -6.94 0.71
N GLN A 175 8.06 -7.25 1.90
CA GLN A 175 6.72 -7.75 2.10
C GLN A 175 6.13 -7.10 3.36
N LEU A 176 4.82 -6.88 3.36
CA LEU A 176 4.12 -6.40 4.55
C LEU A 176 4.14 -7.44 5.68
N PRO A 177 4.04 -7.00 6.95
CA PRO A 177 4.06 -7.91 8.09
C PRO A 177 2.87 -8.87 8.10
N THR A 178 3.13 -10.13 8.48
CA THR A 178 2.10 -11.17 8.60
C THR A 178 1.36 -11.15 9.94
N PHE A 179 1.80 -10.33 10.89
CA PHE A 179 1.15 -10.18 12.18
C PHE A 179 0.04 -9.13 12.14
N LYS A 180 -0.80 -9.16 13.17
CA LYS A 180 -1.95 -8.28 13.31
C LYS A 180 -1.51 -6.81 13.36
N GLY A 181 -1.96 -6.04 12.39
CA GLY A 181 -1.88 -4.58 12.39
C GLY A 181 -3.18 -3.98 12.92
N ARG A 182 -3.30 -2.66 12.74
CA ARG A 182 -4.49 -1.90 13.06
C ARG A 182 -4.91 -1.10 11.83
N LEU A 183 -6.18 -1.24 11.47
CA LEU A 183 -6.81 -0.40 10.49
C LEU A 183 -7.47 0.78 11.21
N ALA A 184 -7.20 1.99 10.77
CA ALA A 184 -7.85 3.21 11.20
C ALA A 184 -8.68 3.76 10.03
N LEU A 185 -9.94 4.05 10.31
CA LEU A 185 -10.83 4.79 9.44
C LEU A 185 -11.01 6.18 10.04
N ASP A 186 -10.55 7.21 9.34
CA ASP A 186 -10.72 8.59 9.78
C ASP A 186 -11.99 9.14 9.14
N PHE A 187 -12.88 9.64 9.98
CA PHE A 187 -14.13 10.25 9.53
C PHE A 187 -14.07 11.77 9.70
N VAL A 188 -14.91 12.46 8.91
CA VAL A 188 -15.27 13.87 9.09
C VAL A 188 -16.78 14.00 9.18
N ARG A 189 -17.29 15.08 9.76
CA ARG A 189 -18.75 15.34 9.74
C ARG A 189 -19.18 15.75 8.33
N ILE A 190 -20.37 15.31 7.91
CA ILE A 190 -20.94 15.66 6.60
C ILE A 190 -21.21 17.17 6.51
N ASP A 191 -21.60 17.81 7.63
CA ASP A 191 -21.84 19.27 7.70
C ASP A 191 -20.56 20.10 7.87
N ASP A 192 -19.42 19.46 8.14
CA ASP A 192 -18.10 20.10 8.22
C ASP A 192 -17.03 19.23 7.52
N PRO A 193 -17.13 19.05 6.20
CA PRO A 193 -16.30 18.12 5.44
C PRO A 193 -14.82 18.52 5.38
N ALA A 194 -14.51 19.78 5.71
CA ALA A 194 -13.15 20.30 5.78
C ALA A 194 -12.59 20.32 7.21
N ASN A 195 -13.39 19.90 8.21
CA ASN A 195 -13.07 20.02 9.63
C ASN A 195 -12.68 21.46 10.04
N ALA A 196 -13.38 22.45 9.50
CA ALA A 196 -13.13 23.86 9.72
C ALA A 196 -13.52 24.32 11.15
N ALA A 197 -14.36 23.55 11.85
CA ALA A 197 -14.71 23.81 13.25
C ALA A 197 -13.52 23.58 14.22
N GLY A 198 -12.39 23.04 13.76
CA GLY A 198 -11.17 22.93 14.54
C GLY A 198 -11.17 21.80 15.57
N VAL A 199 -12.07 20.82 15.42
CA VAL A 199 -12.06 19.59 16.23
C VAL A 199 -10.78 18.81 15.88
N PRO A 200 -10.06 18.18 16.84
CA PRO A 200 -8.87 17.40 16.51
C PRO A 200 -9.20 16.31 15.48
N TYR A 201 -8.52 16.31 14.33
CA TYR A 201 -8.87 15.45 13.18
C TYR A 201 -8.99 13.96 13.57
N TYR A 202 -8.00 13.43 14.30
CA TYR A 202 -7.99 12.03 14.74
C TYR A 202 -8.96 11.68 15.89
N SER A 203 -9.73 12.65 16.40
CA SER A 203 -10.77 12.37 17.40
C SER A 203 -11.97 11.63 16.82
N GLN A 204 -12.08 11.60 15.50
CA GLN A 204 -13.15 10.97 14.72
C GLN A 204 -12.67 9.67 14.06
N THR A 205 -11.55 9.12 14.53
CA THR A 205 -11.00 7.86 14.04
C THR A 205 -11.67 6.66 14.72
N VAL A 206 -12.01 5.65 13.92
CA VAL A 206 -12.41 4.32 14.39
C VAL A 206 -11.32 3.32 14.02
N PHE A 207 -11.00 2.44 14.97
CA PHE A 207 -9.94 1.45 14.83
C PHE A 207 -10.49 0.03 14.82
N PHE A 208 -9.86 -0.81 14.01
CA PHE A 208 -10.07 -2.24 13.94
C PHE A 208 -8.73 -2.96 14.03
N ASP A 209 -8.73 -4.10 14.69
CA ASP A 209 -7.64 -5.05 14.51
C ASP A 209 -7.74 -5.66 13.11
N ALA A 210 -6.63 -5.73 12.38
CA ALA A 210 -6.63 -6.17 10.99
C ALA A 210 -5.42 -7.06 10.66
N TYR A 211 -5.59 -7.92 9.67
CA TYR A 211 -4.50 -8.67 9.05
C TYR A 211 -4.37 -8.24 7.60
N ALA A 212 -3.15 -7.95 7.14
CA ALA A 212 -2.85 -7.92 5.71
C ALA A 212 -2.26 -9.26 5.32
N GLN A 213 -2.77 -9.82 4.25
CA GLN A 213 -2.30 -11.07 3.67
C GLN A 213 -2.01 -10.81 2.21
N LEU A 214 -0.90 -11.39 1.74
CA LEU A 214 -0.60 -11.40 0.31
C LEU A 214 -1.79 -12.07 -0.39
N ALA A 215 -2.44 -11.35 -1.31
CA ALA A 215 -3.52 -11.90 -2.08
C ALA A 215 -2.95 -13.08 -2.89
N PRO A 216 -3.67 -14.21 -2.99
CA PRO A 216 -3.21 -15.32 -3.81
C PRO A 216 -2.93 -14.81 -5.22
N ALA A 217 -1.69 -14.98 -5.67
CA ALA A 217 -1.31 -14.61 -7.02
C ALA A 217 -2.26 -15.35 -7.98
N VAL A 218 -3.09 -14.61 -8.72
CA VAL A 218 -3.76 -15.18 -9.88
C VAL A 218 -2.63 -15.57 -10.83
N PRO A 219 -2.47 -16.85 -11.21
CA PRO A 219 -1.36 -17.26 -12.06
C PRO A 219 -1.49 -16.60 -13.43
N GLU A 220 -0.88 -15.45 -13.61
CA GLU A 220 -0.55 -14.92 -14.92
C GLU A 220 0.44 -15.92 -15.55
N PRO A 221 0.20 -16.44 -16.77
CA PRO A 221 1.18 -17.28 -17.44
C PRO A 221 2.48 -16.49 -17.53
N SER A 222 3.54 -16.98 -16.87
CA SER A 222 4.75 -16.20 -16.67
C SER A 222 5.22 -15.62 -18.01
N SER A 223 5.40 -14.30 -18.06
CA SER A 223 5.81 -13.60 -19.28
C SER A 223 7.13 -14.16 -19.83
N ALA A 224 7.95 -14.78 -18.97
CA ALA A 224 9.10 -15.58 -19.33
C ALA A 224 8.74 -16.86 -20.11
N ALA A 225 7.72 -17.63 -19.69
CA ALA A 225 7.23 -18.78 -20.45
C ALA A 225 6.65 -18.36 -21.80
N LEU A 226 5.92 -17.24 -21.86
CA LEU A 226 5.42 -16.68 -23.12
C LEU A 226 6.55 -16.15 -24.02
N ALA A 227 7.58 -15.52 -23.46
CA ALA A 227 8.74 -15.05 -24.20
C ALA A 227 9.58 -16.23 -24.74
N VAL A 228 9.76 -17.28 -23.94
CA VAL A 228 10.43 -18.52 -24.37
C VAL A 228 9.63 -19.21 -25.47
N LEU A 229 8.30 -19.34 -25.31
CA LEU A 229 7.42 -19.89 -26.35
C LEU A 229 7.46 -19.04 -27.63
N GLY A 230 7.47 -17.71 -27.51
CA GLY A 230 7.64 -16.78 -28.61
C GLY A 230 8.98 -16.95 -29.35
N LEU A 231 10.08 -17.10 -28.61
CA LEU A 231 11.40 -17.38 -29.19
C LEU A 231 11.46 -18.75 -29.88
N VAL A 232 10.85 -19.78 -29.29
CA VAL A 232 10.79 -21.13 -29.87
C VAL A 232 9.96 -21.11 -31.16
N ALA A 233 8.81 -20.44 -31.16
CA ALA A 233 7.96 -20.30 -32.35
C ALA A 233 8.67 -19.51 -33.47
N ALA A 234 9.33 -18.39 -33.14
CA ALA A 234 10.09 -17.60 -34.10
C ALA A 234 11.29 -18.39 -34.67
N GLY A 235 11.98 -19.16 -33.83
CA GLY A 235 13.08 -20.04 -34.24
C GLY A 235 12.62 -21.16 -35.18
N ALA A 236 11.47 -21.77 -34.91
CA ALA A 236 10.88 -22.79 -35.78
C ALA A 236 10.43 -22.22 -37.13
N ALA A 237 9.80 -21.04 -37.14
CA ALA A 237 9.39 -20.34 -38.35
C ALA A 237 10.60 -19.93 -39.22
N ALA A 238 11.65 -19.36 -38.61
CA ALA A 238 12.87 -18.98 -39.30
C ALA A 238 13.63 -20.19 -39.88
N ARG A 239 13.58 -21.34 -39.21
CA ARG A 239 14.17 -22.59 -39.73
C ARG A 239 13.38 -23.13 -40.91
N ARG A 240 12.04 -23.08 -40.87
CA ARG A 240 11.18 -23.53 -41.96
C ARG A 240 11.36 -22.67 -43.23
N ALA A 241 11.51 -21.36 -43.07
CA ALA A 241 11.76 -20.42 -44.17
C ALA A 241 13.14 -20.59 -44.86
N ARG A 242 14.11 -21.26 -44.23
CA ARG A 242 15.43 -21.56 -44.84
C ARG A 242 15.46 -22.89 -45.59
N HIS A 243 14.45 -23.74 -45.41
CA HIS A 243 14.33 -25.06 -46.03
C HIS A 243 13.19 -25.14 -47.05
N ALA A 244 12.52 -24.01 -47.31
CA ALA A 244 11.64 -23.78 -48.46
C ALA A 244 12.43 -22.99 -49.50
#